data_AF-A0A7S1MWR4-F1
#
_entry.id   AF-A0A7S1MWR4-F1
#
_cell.length_a   1.000
_cell.length_b   1.000
_cell.length_c   1.000
_cell.angle_alpha   90.00
_cell.angle_beta   90.00
_cell.angle_gamma   90.00
#
_symmetry.space_group_name_H-M   'P 1'
#
loop_
_entity.id
_entity.type
_entity.pdbx_description
1 polymer ?
#
loop_
_entity_poly.entity_id
_entity_poly.type
_entity_poly.pdbx_seq_one_letter_code
_entity_poly.pdbx_strand_id
1 'polypeptide(L)'
;MEAVLRSSGATDVQVSADEAQRLKFWSGRKNAFPASGRISPDYMCMDSTIPRKHLATILLDIQQMEKKYGLRCANVFHAGDGNLHPLILFDANDPDQLQRCE
;
A
#
# COMPACT_ATOMS: atom_id res chain seq x y z
N MET A 1 11.45 18.37 8.13
CA MET A 1 10.47 17.44 7.53
C MET A 1 9.07 17.69 8.10
N GLU A 2 8.89 17.72 9.42
CA GLU A 2 7.58 18.00 10.03
C GLU A 2 6.91 19.30 9.55
N ALA A 3 7.65 20.42 9.53
CA ALA A 3 7.12 21.69 9.05
C ALA A 3 6.59 21.60 7.59
N VAL A 4 7.30 20.88 6.72
CA VAL A 4 6.88 20.64 5.34
C VAL A 4 5.58 19.83 5.34
N LEU A 5 5.52 18.69 6.04
CA LEU A 5 4.33 17.85 6.13
C LEU A 5 3.10 18.63 6.61
N ARG A 6 3.25 19.44 7.67
CA ARG A 6 2.17 20.27 8.20
C ARG A 6 1.72 21.33 7.18
N SER A 7 2.66 22.01 6.52
CA SER A 7 2.35 22.99 5.47
C SER A 7 1.67 22.37 4.24
N SER A 8 1.94 21.09 3.98
CA SER A 8 1.34 20.31 2.88
C SER A 8 -0.02 19.68 3.24
N GLY A 9 -0.58 19.99 4.42
CA GLY A 9 -1.92 19.55 4.82
C GLY A 9 -1.99 18.23 5.58
N ALA A 10 -0.87 17.74 6.15
CA ALA A 10 -0.92 16.57 7.03
C ALA A 10 -1.84 16.82 8.24
N THR A 11 -2.80 15.91 8.46
CA THR A 11 -3.77 15.99 9.57
C THR A 11 -3.24 15.45 10.89
N ASP A 12 -2.26 14.55 10.85
CA ASP A 12 -1.51 14.07 12.02
C ASP A 12 -0.04 13.84 11.65
N VAL A 13 0.87 14.14 12.58
CA VAL A 13 2.31 13.90 12.44
C VAL A 13 2.86 13.48 13.78
N GLN A 14 3.42 12.27 13.85
CA GLN A 14 4.04 11.72 15.04
C GLN A 14 5.52 11.40 14.77
N VAL A 15 6.39 11.87 15.65
CA VAL A 15 7.83 11.56 15.64
C VAL A 15 8.12 10.71 16.87
N SER A 16 8.91 9.64 16.72
CA SER A 16 9.24 8.77 17.86
C SER A 16 10.03 9.52 18.92
N ALA A 17 9.59 9.45 20.17
CA ALA A 17 10.24 10.06 21.34
C ALA A 17 11.33 9.17 21.95
N ASP A 18 11.25 7.86 21.75
CA ASP A 18 12.18 6.88 22.30
C ASP A 18 12.36 5.65 21.39
N GLU A 19 13.26 4.75 21.81
CA GLU A 19 13.58 3.52 21.11
C GLU A 19 12.37 2.59 20.98
N ALA A 20 11.56 2.47 22.04
CA ALA A 20 10.41 1.57 22.06
C ALA A 20 9.36 2.01 21.03
N GLN A 21 9.07 3.31 20.95
CA GLN A 21 8.18 3.89 19.96
C GLN A 21 8.75 3.76 18.54
N ARG A 22 10.06 3.96 18.37
CA ARG A 22 10.74 3.75 17.08
C ARG A 22 10.57 2.32 16.59
N LEU A 23 10.81 1.33 17.46
CA LEU A 23 10.63 -0.09 17.13
C LEU A 23 9.17 -0.43 16.82
N LYS A 24 8.21 0.19 17.52
CA LYS A 24 6.78 0.03 17.23
C LYS A 24 6.42 0.55 15.82
N PHE A 25 6.90 1.73 15.44
CA PHE A 25 6.68 2.28 14.10
C PHE A 25 7.32 1.40 13.02
N TRP A 26 8.54 0.92 13.25
CA TRP A 26 9.22 -0.02 12.34
C TRP A 26 8.49 -1.36 12.21
N SER A 27 7.95 -1.88 13.31
CA SER A 27 7.11 -3.08 13.29
C SER A 27 5.91 -2.89 12.37
N GLY A 28 5.24 -1.73 12.45
CA GLY A 28 4.16 -1.37 11.52
C GLY A 28 4.60 -1.40 10.06
N ARG A 29 5.73 -0.75 9.72
CA ARG A 29 6.26 -0.73 8.35
C ARG A 29 6.66 -2.12 7.82
N LYS A 30 7.22 -2.99 8.67
CA LYS A 30 7.67 -4.34 8.28
C LYS A 30 6.51 -5.32 8.11
N ASN A 31 5.43 -5.14 8.86
CA ASN A 31 4.32 -6.09 8.90
C ASN A 31 3.21 -5.84 7.86
N ALA A 32 3.40 -4.93 6.91
CA ALA A 32 2.37 -4.64 5.88
C ALA A 32 1.99 -5.88 5.03
N PHE A 33 2.98 -6.70 4.65
CA PHE A 33 2.75 -7.93 3.87
C PHE A 33 2.07 -9.03 4.72
N PRO A 34 2.58 -9.40 5.91
CA PRO A 34 1.88 -10.31 6.81
C PRO A 34 0.46 -9.86 7.16
N ALA A 35 0.23 -8.57 7.34
CA ALA A 35 -1.10 -8.03 7.61
C ALA A 35 -2.05 -8.25 6.42
N SER A 36 -1.57 -8.10 5.19
CA SER A 36 -2.36 -8.36 3.98
C SER A 36 -2.82 -9.82 3.89
N GLY A 37 -1.95 -10.77 4.25
CA GLY A 37 -2.30 -12.18 4.37
C GLY A 37 -3.28 -12.53 5.51
N ARG A 38 -3.59 -11.58 6.41
CA ARG A 38 -4.70 -11.72 7.38
C ARG A 38 -6.03 -11.17 6.85
N ILE A 39 -5.99 -10.35 5.80
CA ILE A 39 -7.17 -9.67 5.20
C ILE A 39 -7.76 -10.50 4.05
N SER A 40 -6.91 -11.26 3.35
CA SER A 40 -7.26 -12.07 2.19
C SER A 40 -6.55 -13.42 2.28
N PRO A 41 -7.17 -14.52 1.82
CA PRO A 41 -6.50 -15.82 1.74
C PRO A 41 -5.28 -15.77 0.84
N ASP A 42 -5.37 -15.07 -0.30
CA ASP A 42 -4.28 -14.88 -1.25
C ASP A 42 -4.11 -13.40 -1.60
N TYR A 43 -2.90 -13.05 -2.03
CA TYR A 43 -2.63 -11.77 -2.67
C TYR A 43 -1.54 -11.90 -3.73
N MET A 44 -1.67 -11.12 -4.82
CA MET A 44 -0.64 -10.98 -5.84
C MET A 44 0.12 -9.69 -5.59
N CYS A 45 1.42 -9.82 -5.30
CA CYS A 45 2.30 -8.68 -5.13
C CYS A 45 2.81 -8.22 -6.50
N MET A 46 2.40 -7.03 -6.90
CA MET A 46 2.96 -6.34 -8.04
C MET A 46 4.16 -5.50 -7.60
N ASP A 47 5.13 -5.31 -8.48
CA ASP A 47 6.29 -4.46 -8.24
C ASP A 47 6.51 -3.55 -9.45
N SER A 48 6.40 -2.24 -9.25
CA SER A 48 6.55 -1.26 -10.31
C SER A 48 7.17 0.02 -9.79
N THR A 49 7.93 0.69 -10.65
CA THR A 49 8.50 2.00 -10.37
C THR A 49 7.85 3.02 -11.28
N ILE A 50 7.25 4.04 -10.67
CA ILE A 50 6.53 5.10 -11.37
C ILE A 50 7.21 6.46 -11.12
N PRO A 51 7.03 7.45 -12.01
CA PRO A 51 7.47 8.80 -11.72
C PRO A 51 6.77 9.34 -10.48
N ARG A 52 7.54 9.78 -9.47
CA ARG A 52 7.01 10.22 -8.15
C ARG A 52 5.86 11.23 -8.23
N LYS A 53 5.90 12.12 -9.22
CA LYS A 53 4.85 13.13 -9.47
C LYS A 53 3.49 12.54 -9.88
N HIS A 54 3.44 11.27 -10.26
CA HIS A 54 2.24 10.54 -10.67
C HIS A 54 1.72 9.56 -9.62
N LEU A 55 2.32 9.50 -8.42
CA LEU A 55 1.90 8.56 -7.36
C LEU A 55 0.41 8.69 -7.02
N ALA A 56 -0.09 9.91 -6.85
CA ALA A 56 -1.51 10.15 -6.59
C ALA A 56 -2.40 9.69 -7.75
N THR A 57 -2.00 9.94 -9.00
CA THR A 57 -2.72 9.49 -10.20
C THR A 57 -2.83 7.97 -10.24
N ILE A 58 -1.72 7.27 -10.02
CA ILE A 58 -1.68 5.80 -10.04
C ILE A 58 -2.54 5.21 -8.92
N LEU A 59 -2.55 5.79 -7.72
CA LEU A 59 -3.44 5.32 -6.64
C LEU A 59 -4.92 5.47 -6.99
N LEU A 60 -5.31 6.55 -7.69
CA LEU A 60 -6.67 6.74 -8.18
C LEU A 60 -7.02 5.74 -9.29
N ASP A 61 -6.07 5.46 -10.20
CA ASP A 61 -6.26 4.49 -11.27
C ASP A 61 -6.41 3.07 -10.70
N ILE A 62 -5.60 2.69 -9.70
CA ILE A 62 -5.74 1.44 -8.95
C ILE A 62 -7.14 1.34 -8.34
N GLN A 63 -7.65 2.42 -7.74
CA GLN A 63 -9.02 2.43 -7.19
C GLN A 63 -10.10 2.21 -8.26
N GLN A 64 -9.89 2.67 -9.49
CA GLN A 64 -10.81 2.35 -10.59
C GLN A 64 -10.66 0.90 -11.05
N MET A 65 -9.45 0.34 -11.04
CA MET A 65 -9.21 -1.07 -11.33
C MET A 65 -9.87 -1.96 -10.29
N GLU A 66 -9.83 -1.62 -8.99
CA GLU A 66 -10.53 -2.35 -7.94
C GLU A 66 -12.03 -2.48 -8.24
N LYS A 67 -12.66 -1.40 -8.73
CA LYS A 67 -14.08 -1.42 -9.14
C LYS A 67 -14.32 -2.21 -10.41
N LYS A 68 -13.47 -2.01 -11.43
CA LYS A 68 -13.59 -2.67 -12.73
C LYS A 68 -13.47 -4.18 -12.60
N TYR A 69 -12.50 -4.64 -11.81
CA TYR A 69 -12.20 -6.05 -11.63
C TYR A 69 -12.82 -6.64 -10.38
N GLY A 70 -13.52 -5.87 -9.55
CA GLY A 70 -14.18 -6.37 -8.34
C GLY A 70 -13.24 -7.07 -7.36
N LEU A 71 -11.99 -6.61 -7.28
CA LEU A 71 -10.94 -7.11 -6.39
C LEU A 71 -10.39 -5.96 -5.56
N ARG A 72 -10.05 -6.21 -4.29
CA ARG A 72 -9.46 -5.18 -3.42
C ARG A 72 -7.94 -5.11 -3.64
N CYS A 73 -7.33 -3.98 -3.35
CA CYS A 73 -5.90 -3.76 -3.48
C CYS A 73 -5.34 -2.99 -2.28
N ALA A 74 -4.44 -3.61 -1.52
CA ALA A 74 -3.65 -2.90 -0.53
C ALA A 74 -2.42 -2.28 -1.20
N ASN A 75 -1.99 -1.09 -0.79
CA ASN A 75 -0.85 -0.40 -1.39
C ASN A 75 0.26 -0.18 -0.36
N VAL A 76 1.47 -0.66 -0.67
CA VAL A 76 2.69 -0.38 0.09
C VAL A 76 3.69 0.29 -0.84
N PHE A 77 4.43 1.29 -0.37
CA PHE A 77 5.32 2.05 -1.24
C PHE A 77 6.61 2.47 -0.58
N HIS A 78 7.62 2.62 -1.43
CA HIS A 78 8.78 3.45 -1.23
C HIS A 78 8.53 4.79 -1.95
N ALA A 79 7.64 5.62 -1.40
CA ALA A 79 7.21 6.86 -2.08
C ALA A 79 8.37 7.82 -2.41
N GLY A 80 9.48 7.74 -1.67
CA GLY A 80 10.67 8.57 -1.88
C GLY A 80 11.41 8.30 -3.19
N ASP A 81 11.38 7.07 -3.70
CA ASP A 81 12.00 6.65 -4.95
C ASP A 81 10.99 6.29 -6.05
N GLY A 82 9.70 6.16 -5.70
CA GLY A 82 8.61 5.92 -6.64
C GLY A 82 8.30 4.45 -6.85
N ASN A 83 8.91 3.54 -6.07
CA ASN A 83 8.61 2.13 -6.11
C ASN A 83 7.31 1.81 -5.32
N LEU A 84 6.37 1.15 -5.99
CA LEU A 84 5.02 0.85 -5.53
C LEU A 84 4.80 -0.65 -5.57
N HIS A 85 4.21 -1.18 -4.50
CA HIS A 85 3.77 -2.56 -4.38
C HIS A 85 2.25 -2.63 -4.19
N PRO A 86 1.48 -2.65 -5.28
CA PRO A 86 0.06 -3.03 -5.24
C PRO A 86 -0.06 -4.50 -4.85
N LEU A 87 -0.85 -4.79 -3.83
CA LEU A 87 -1.15 -6.14 -3.35
C LEU A 87 -2.61 -6.42 -3.69
N ILE A 88 -2.83 -7.05 -4.85
CA ILE A 88 -4.18 -7.43 -5.32
C ILE A 88 -4.67 -8.59 -4.46
N LEU A 89 -5.79 -8.41 -3.76
CA LEU A 89 -6.33 -9.34 -2.79
C LEU A 89 -7.42 -10.19 -3.44
N PHE A 90 -7.27 -11.51 -3.40
CA PHE A 90 -8.18 -12.46 -4.03
C PHE A 90 -8.22 -13.80 -3.27
N ASP A 91 -9.09 -14.72 -3.70
CA ASP A 91 -9.12 -16.13 -3.27
C ASP A 91 -8.77 -17.03 -4.45
N ALA A 92 -7.64 -17.74 -4.36
CA ALA A 92 -7.18 -18.64 -5.43
C ALA A 92 -8.07 -19.88 -5.60
N ASN A 93 -8.94 -20.18 -4.63
CA ASN A 93 -9.93 -21.26 -4.74
C ASN A 93 -11.18 -20.84 -5.51
N ASP A 94 -11.33 -19.55 -5.83
CA ASP A 94 -12.35 -19.02 -6.73
C ASP A 94 -11.71 -18.77 -8.11
N PRO A 95 -11.98 -19.62 -9.12
CA PRO A 95 -11.37 -19.50 -10.44
C PRO A 95 -11.66 -18.18 -11.15
N ASP A 96 -12.80 -17.55 -10.88
CA ASP A 96 -13.15 -16.25 -11.46
C ASP A 96 -12.30 -15.13 -10.85
N GLN A 97 -12.07 -15.17 -9.54
CA GLN A 97 -11.17 -14.21 -8.89
C GLN A 97 -9.73 -14.39 -9.33
N LEU A 98 -9.25 -15.63 -9.44
CA LEU A 98 -7.91 -15.92 -9.98
C LEU A 98 -7.75 -15.35 -11.40
N GLN A 99 -8.72 -15.62 -12.28
CA GLN A 99 -8.69 -15.10 -13.65
C GLN A 99 -8.75 -13.57 -13.72
N ARG A 100 -9.52 -12.91 -12.85
CA ARG A 100 -9.58 -11.44 -12.79
C ARG A 100 -8.31 -10.82 -12.20
N CYS A 101 -7.58 -11.58 -11.40
CA CYS A 101 -6.33 -11.15 -10.77
C CYS A 101 -5.16 -11.15 -11.76
N GLU A 102 -5.07 -12.17 -12.62
CA GLU A 102 -4.03 -12.32 -13.67
C GLU A 102 -4.16 -11.33 -14.84
#